data_AF-A0A947CCZ6-F1
#
_entry.id   AF-A0A947CCZ6-F1
#
_cell.length_a   1.000
_cell.length_b   1.000
_cell.length_c   1.000
_cell.angle_alpha   90.00
_cell.angle_beta   90.00
_cell.angle_gamma   90.00
#
_symmetry.space_group_name_H-M   'P 1'
#
loop_
_entity.id
_entity.type
_entity.pdbx_description
1 polymer ?
#
loop_
_entity_poly.entity_id
_entity_poly.type
_entity_poly.pdbx_seq_one_letter_code
_entity_poly.pdbx_strand_id
1 'polypeptide(L)'
;MARLLATRAPWEGQVFHLDDIGVPTGTGWELFDSGEDWQNWATAKWIAHLAARDSGLQLLDAQTRPCFIHAAIERHADFEATIVLLDCSADVRRYRLVELRDRAELASARMENWAGYLRDQAEELGIARIDTSSLSVEQVAAKVESIVGVGSAADAV
;
A
#
# COMPACT_ATOMS: atom_id res chain seq x y z
N MET A 1 -1.04 9.54 4.82
CA MET A 1 -0.52 8.69 5.91
C MET A 1 0.96 8.38 5.68
N ALA A 2 1.35 7.73 4.57
CA ALA A 2 2.75 7.40 4.30
C ALA A 2 3.71 8.61 4.41
N ARG A 3 3.33 9.76 3.84
CA ARG A 3 4.07 11.03 4.00
C ARG A 3 4.24 11.51 5.45
N LEU A 4 3.25 11.25 6.31
CA LEU A 4 3.33 11.60 7.73
C LEU A 4 4.24 10.64 8.48
N LEU A 5 4.18 9.34 8.17
CA LEU A 5 5.10 8.36 8.76
C LEU A 5 6.54 8.66 8.32
N ALA A 6 6.76 9.05 7.08
CA ALA A 6 8.09 9.40 6.56
C ALA A 6 8.82 10.51 7.35
N THR A 7 8.11 11.30 8.17
CA THR A 7 8.73 12.33 9.04
C THR A 7 8.92 11.86 10.49
N ARG A 8 8.81 10.56 10.77
CA ARG A 8 8.84 9.98 12.11
C ARG A 8 9.75 8.76 12.15
N ALA A 9 10.47 8.57 13.25
CA ALA A 9 11.12 7.29 13.53
C ALA A 9 10.05 6.19 13.74
N PRO A 10 10.31 4.93 13.34
CA PRO A 10 11.49 4.42 12.63
C PRO A 10 11.42 4.55 11.09
N TRP A 11 10.40 5.22 10.55
CA TRP A 11 10.07 5.26 9.12
C TRP A 11 10.85 6.30 8.31
N GLU A 12 11.56 7.21 8.97
CA GLU A 12 12.34 8.25 8.30
C GLU A 12 13.33 7.64 7.30
N GLY A 13 13.22 8.01 6.02
CA GLY A 13 14.03 7.45 4.94
C GLY A 13 13.67 6.01 4.52
N GLN A 14 12.60 5.43 5.07
CA GLN A 14 12.18 4.03 4.86
C GLN A 14 10.74 3.89 4.32
N VAL A 15 10.20 4.98 3.74
CA VAL A 15 8.88 4.99 3.09
C VAL A 15 9.07 5.06 1.58
N PHE A 16 8.44 4.12 0.88
CA PHE A 16 8.51 3.94 -0.56
C PHE A 16 7.12 3.99 -1.17
N HIS A 17 7.01 4.39 -2.44
CA HIS A 17 5.75 4.40 -3.17
C HIS A 17 5.85 3.50 -4.40
N LEU A 18 4.81 2.71 -4.68
CA LEU A 18 4.80 1.80 -5.84
C LEU A 18 5.12 2.56 -7.15
N ASP A 19 4.54 3.76 -7.30
CA ASP A 19 4.69 4.61 -8.47
C ASP A 19 6.14 5.07 -8.73
N ASP A 20 7.02 5.05 -7.70
CA ASP A 20 8.43 5.39 -7.84
C ASP A 20 9.22 4.32 -8.62
N ILE A 21 8.62 3.14 -8.89
CA ILE A 21 9.20 2.13 -9.79
C ILE A 21 9.36 2.67 -11.22
N GLY A 22 8.62 3.74 -11.54
CA GLY A 22 8.52 4.32 -12.87
C GLY A 22 7.64 3.49 -13.79
N VAL A 23 7.12 4.15 -14.82
CA VAL A 23 6.49 3.47 -15.94
C VAL A 23 7.56 3.18 -16.98
N PRO A 24 7.64 1.96 -17.55
CA PRO A 24 8.53 1.70 -18.68
C PRO A 24 8.29 2.71 -19.80
N THR A 25 9.31 3.50 -20.14
CA THR A 25 9.22 4.44 -21.26
C THR A 25 9.46 3.72 -22.58
N GLY A 26 8.76 4.13 -23.65
CA GLY A 26 8.97 3.56 -24.99
C GLY A 26 8.47 2.12 -25.12
N THR A 27 9.28 1.24 -25.71
CA THR A 27 8.97 -0.17 -26.00
C THR A 27 8.83 -1.05 -24.76
N GLY A 28 9.09 -0.54 -23.55
CA GLY A 28 9.03 -1.34 -22.33
C GLY A 28 7.62 -1.87 -21.98
N TRP A 29 6.56 -1.28 -22.53
CA TRP A 29 5.20 -1.83 -22.43
C TRP A 29 5.01 -3.13 -23.23
N GLU A 30 5.79 -3.33 -24.29
CA GLU A 30 5.75 -4.53 -25.16
C GLU A 30 6.24 -5.78 -24.42
N LEU A 31 6.83 -5.62 -23.24
CA LEU A 31 7.25 -6.70 -22.35
C LEU A 31 6.10 -7.26 -21.49
N PHE A 32 4.93 -6.62 -21.51
CA PHE A 32 3.78 -6.99 -20.68
C PHE A 32 2.54 -7.18 -21.54
N ASP A 33 1.91 -8.36 -21.41
CA ASP A 33 0.68 -8.69 -22.14
C ASP A 33 -0.53 -7.91 -21.59
N SER A 34 -0.43 -7.44 -20.35
CA SER A 34 -1.48 -6.65 -19.69
C SER A 34 -0.94 -5.73 -18.59
N GLY A 35 -1.78 -4.78 -18.17
CA GLY A 35 -1.50 -3.98 -16.97
C GLY A 35 -1.42 -4.82 -15.69
N GLU A 36 -2.01 -6.01 -15.68
CA GLU A 36 -1.91 -6.95 -14.57
C GLU A 36 -0.51 -7.58 -14.50
N ASP A 37 0.05 -7.98 -15.65
CA ASP A 37 1.42 -8.51 -15.72
C ASP A 37 2.45 -7.46 -15.30
N TRP A 38 2.22 -6.21 -15.72
CA TRP A 38 3.04 -5.09 -15.26
C TRP A 38 2.94 -4.91 -13.75
N GLN A 39 1.74 -4.93 -13.17
CA GLN A 39 1.54 -4.77 -11.74
C GLN A 39 2.17 -5.92 -10.94
N ASN A 40 2.07 -7.15 -11.42
CA ASN A 40 2.72 -8.33 -10.82
C ASN A 40 4.25 -8.16 -10.84
N TRP A 41 4.83 -7.81 -11.99
CA TRP A 41 6.26 -7.56 -12.12
C TRP A 41 6.74 -6.41 -11.23
N ALA A 42 6.02 -5.29 -11.22
CA ALA A 42 6.38 -4.11 -10.41
C ALA A 42 6.33 -4.43 -8.92
N THR A 43 5.31 -5.17 -8.48
CA THR A 43 5.19 -5.65 -7.10
C THR A 43 6.36 -6.56 -6.73
N ALA A 44 6.66 -7.56 -7.56
CA ALA A 44 7.78 -8.46 -7.33
C ALA A 44 9.12 -7.73 -7.26
N LYS A 45 9.33 -6.73 -8.12
CA LYS A 45 10.55 -5.92 -8.13
C LYS A 45 10.70 -5.07 -6.86
N TRP A 46 9.61 -4.49 -6.37
CA TRP A 46 9.62 -3.76 -5.10
C TRP A 46 9.93 -4.67 -3.92
N ILE A 47 9.27 -5.83 -3.82
CA ILE A 47 9.54 -6.78 -2.74
C ILE A 47 11.00 -7.25 -2.77
N ALA A 48 11.54 -7.57 -3.94
CA ALA A 48 12.95 -7.92 -4.08
C ALA A 48 13.88 -6.77 -3.65
N HIS A 49 13.54 -5.52 -3.98
CA HIS A 49 14.30 -4.35 -3.54
C HIS A 49 14.28 -4.21 -2.02
N LEU A 50 13.12 -4.36 -1.38
CA LEU A 50 12.95 -4.22 0.06
C LEU A 50 13.63 -5.36 0.83
N ALA A 51 13.55 -6.59 0.30
CA ALA A 51 14.19 -7.77 0.87
C ALA A 51 15.73 -7.73 0.80
N ALA A 52 16.30 -6.99 -0.16
CA ALA A 52 17.75 -6.86 -0.31
C ALA A 52 18.37 -5.74 0.56
N ARG A 53 17.57 -4.99 1.32
CA ARG A 53 18.04 -3.86 2.13
C ARG A 53 18.41 -4.30 3.54
N ASP A 54 19.57 -3.86 4.01
CA ASP A 54 20.03 -4.14 5.36
C ASP A 54 19.28 -3.31 6.41
N SER A 55 18.25 -3.94 6.97
CA SER A 55 17.60 -3.68 8.26
C SER A 55 16.73 -2.43 8.41
N GLY A 56 15.70 -2.60 9.27
CA GLY A 56 14.76 -1.58 9.68
C GLY A 56 13.34 -1.88 9.21
N LEU A 57 12.38 -1.23 9.85
CA LEU A 57 10.98 -1.30 9.44
C LEU A 57 10.79 -0.41 8.21
N GLN A 58 10.28 -1.01 7.13
CA GLN A 58 10.09 -0.36 5.84
C GLN A 58 8.60 -0.31 5.50
N LEU A 59 8.15 0.77 4.84
CA LEU A 59 6.78 0.94 4.39
C LEU A 59 6.74 1.07 2.87
N LEU A 60 5.93 0.24 2.23
CA LEU A 60 5.58 0.41 0.82
C LEU A 60 4.11 0.84 0.72
N ASP A 61 3.88 2.07 0.26
CA ASP A 61 2.55 2.58 -0.10
C ASP A 61 2.24 2.17 -1.54
N ALA A 62 1.33 1.22 -1.70
CA ALA A 62 1.04 0.60 -2.99
C ALA A 62 -0.44 0.33 -3.18
N GLN A 63 -0.89 0.46 -4.43
CA GLN A 63 -2.16 -0.11 -4.89
C GLN A 63 -1.86 -1.29 -5.81
N THR A 64 -1.91 -2.50 -5.26
CA THR A 64 -1.67 -3.75 -5.99
C THR A 64 -2.54 -4.88 -5.45
N ARG A 65 -2.59 -6.01 -6.17
CA ARG A 65 -3.31 -7.21 -5.73
C ARG A 65 -2.56 -7.87 -4.55
N PRO A 66 -3.26 -8.21 -3.46
CA PRO A 66 -2.65 -8.93 -2.34
C PRO A 66 -1.96 -10.24 -2.72
N CYS A 67 -2.55 -11.01 -3.64
CA CYS A 67 -1.95 -12.26 -4.12
C CYS A 67 -0.56 -12.06 -4.77
N PHE A 68 -0.32 -10.93 -5.44
CA PHE A 68 0.99 -10.60 -6.00
C PHE A 68 2.01 -10.26 -4.93
N ILE A 69 1.57 -9.62 -3.84
CA ILE A 69 2.42 -9.34 -2.69
C ILE A 69 2.86 -10.66 -2.04
N HIS A 70 1.92 -11.56 -1.73
CA HIS A 70 2.23 -12.87 -1.14
C HIS A 70 3.18 -13.69 -2.02
N ALA A 71 2.85 -13.86 -3.31
CA ALA A 71 3.68 -14.62 -4.23
C ALA A 71 5.09 -14.03 -4.43
N ALA A 72 5.27 -12.74 -4.20
CA ALA A 72 6.58 -12.09 -4.21
C ALA A 72 7.34 -12.33 -2.89
N ILE A 73 6.67 -12.19 -1.74
CA ILE A 73 7.27 -12.46 -0.41
C ILE A 73 7.78 -13.90 -0.30
N GLU A 74 7.01 -14.88 -0.78
CA GLU A 74 7.37 -16.30 -0.75
C GLU A 74 8.71 -16.63 -1.43
N ARG A 75 9.23 -15.74 -2.29
CA ARG A 75 10.53 -15.89 -2.97
C ARG A 75 11.72 -15.47 -2.09
N HIS A 76 11.45 -14.89 -0.92
CA HIS A 76 12.46 -14.30 -0.04
C HIS A 76 12.28 -14.86 1.38
N ALA A 77 12.96 -15.97 1.69
CA ALA A 77 12.76 -16.74 2.93
C ALA A 77 12.95 -15.95 4.23
N ASP A 78 13.83 -14.93 4.21
CA ASP A 78 14.15 -14.11 5.39
C ASP A 78 13.42 -12.75 5.38
N PHE A 79 12.43 -12.57 4.50
CA PHE A 79 11.66 -11.33 4.38
C PHE A 79 10.25 -11.51 4.94
N GLU A 80 9.97 -10.81 6.03
CA GLU A 80 8.64 -10.75 6.62
C GLU A 80 7.96 -9.42 6.30
N ALA A 81 6.67 -9.47 6.01
CA ALA A 81 5.87 -8.27 5.79
C ALA A 81 4.48 -8.41 6.40
N THR A 82 4.00 -7.31 6.98
CA THR A 82 2.61 -7.16 7.38
C THR A 82 1.86 -6.35 6.33
N ILE A 83 0.84 -6.95 5.73
CA ILE A 83 -0.01 -6.26 4.74
C ILE A 83 -1.18 -5.62 5.50
N VAL A 84 -1.46 -4.34 5.19
CA VAL A 84 -2.60 -3.61 5.76
C VAL A 84 -3.38 -2.95 4.62
N LEU A 85 -4.68 -3.25 4.53
CA LEU A 85 -5.58 -2.59 3.60
C LEU A 85 -6.14 -1.30 4.22
N LEU A 86 -5.86 -0.16 3.62
CA LEU A 86 -6.57 1.08 3.90
C LEU A 86 -7.81 1.17 3.01
N ASP A 87 -8.98 1.16 3.62
CA ASP A 87 -10.26 1.21 2.91
C ASP A 87 -11.10 2.40 3.37
N CYS A 88 -12.14 2.73 2.61
CA CYS A 88 -13.19 3.65 3.03
C CYS A 88 -14.50 3.35 2.30
N SER A 89 -15.60 3.85 2.85
CA SER A 89 -16.91 3.78 2.20
C SER A 89 -16.89 4.41 0.81
N ALA A 90 -17.82 3.97 -0.05
CA ALA A 90 -17.94 4.49 -1.41
C ALA A 90 -18.20 6.00 -1.43
N ASP A 91 -19.08 6.48 -0.55
CA ASP A 91 -19.41 7.91 -0.44
C ASP A 91 -18.20 8.74 -0.03
N VAL A 92 -17.43 8.29 0.96
CA VAL A 92 -16.21 8.98 1.39
C VAL A 92 -15.13 8.95 0.31
N ARG A 93 -14.94 7.82 -0.38
CA ARG A 93 -14.01 7.73 -1.52
C ARG A 93 -14.41 8.71 -2.62
N ARG A 94 -15.68 8.73 -3.01
CA ARG A 94 -16.22 9.63 -4.04
C ARG A 94 -16.00 11.08 -3.65
N TYR A 95 -16.39 11.47 -2.43
CA TYR A 95 -16.19 12.82 -1.91
C TYR A 95 -14.70 13.24 -1.94
N ARG A 96 -13.80 12.38 -1.45
CA ARG A 96 -12.35 12.65 -1.45
C ARG A 96 -11.78 12.79 -2.86
N LEU A 97 -12.26 11.99 -3.82
CA LEU A 97 -11.77 12.04 -5.19
C LEU A 97 -12.30 13.27 -5.94
N VAL A 98 -13.60 13.52 -5.87
CA VAL A 98 -14.25 14.61 -6.63
C VAL A 98 -13.98 15.96 -5.97
N GLU A 99 -14.34 16.12 -4.70
CA GLU A 99 -14.38 17.43 -4.04
C GLU A 99 -13.02 17.88 -3.50
N LEU A 100 -12.21 16.94 -3.01
CA LEU A 100 -10.94 17.29 -2.34
C LEU A 100 -9.70 17.15 -3.24
N ARG A 101 -9.78 16.36 -4.30
CA ARG A 101 -8.62 16.04 -5.15
C ARG A 101 -8.80 16.41 -6.62
N ASP A 102 -10.00 16.82 -7.03
CA ASP A 102 -10.33 17.13 -8.43
C ASP A 102 -10.00 15.97 -9.39
N ARG A 103 -10.34 14.75 -8.95
CA ARG A 103 -10.10 13.48 -9.66
C ARG A 103 -11.42 12.74 -9.92
N ALA A 104 -12.40 13.44 -10.49
CA ALA A 104 -13.73 12.88 -10.74
C ALA A 104 -13.72 11.67 -11.67
N GLU A 105 -12.73 11.57 -12.58
CA GLU A 105 -12.54 10.43 -13.48
C GLU A 105 -12.26 9.12 -12.73
N LEU A 106 -11.71 9.20 -11.51
CA LEU A 106 -11.45 8.06 -10.66
C LEU A 106 -12.67 7.63 -9.83
N ALA A 107 -13.72 8.46 -9.74
CA ALA A 107 -14.97 8.14 -9.04
C ALA A 107 -15.92 7.33 -9.94
N SER A 108 -15.42 6.21 -10.48
CA SER A 108 -16.11 5.35 -11.44
C SER A 108 -16.49 4.00 -10.83
N ALA A 109 -17.47 3.32 -11.45
CA ALA A 109 -17.85 1.96 -11.09
C ALA A 109 -16.67 0.97 -11.15
N ARG A 110 -15.71 1.20 -12.07
CA ARG A 110 -14.48 0.41 -12.14
C ARG A 110 -13.66 0.52 -10.84
N MET A 111 -13.50 1.72 -10.31
CA MET A 111 -12.77 1.95 -9.05
C MET A 111 -13.53 1.39 -7.85
N GLU A 112 -14.85 1.43 -7.87
CA GLU A 112 -15.68 0.82 -6.82
C GLU A 112 -15.58 -0.70 -6.82
N ASN A 113 -15.65 -1.32 -7.99
CA ASN A 113 -15.43 -2.77 -8.16
C ASN A 113 -14.02 -3.17 -7.73
N TRP A 114 -13.02 -2.35 -8.06
CA TRP A 114 -11.65 -2.58 -7.60
C TRP A 114 -11.51 -2.52 -6.09
N ALA A 115 -12.11 -1.52 -5.43
CA ALA A 115 -12.14 -1.44 -3.97
C ALA A 115 -12.91 -2.63 -3.33
N GLY A 116 -13.98 -3.09 -3.96
CA GLY A 116 -14.70 -4.31 -3.57
C GLY A 116 -13.80 -5.54 -3.62
N TYR A 117 -13.17 -5.77 -4.77
CA TYR A 117 -12.23 -6.87 -4.96
C TYR A 117 -11.11 -6.86 -3.89
N LEU A 118 -10.51 -5.70 -3.59
CA LEU A 118 -9.46 -5.62 -2.57
C LEU A 118 -9.97 -5.94 -1.16
N ARG A 119 -11.22 -5.58 -0.83
CA ARG A 119 -11.84 -5.99 0.45
C ARG A 119 -12.01 -7.49 0.52
N ASP A 120 -12.56 -8.10 -0.53
CA ASP A 120 -12.82 -9.54 -0.57
C ASP A 120 -11.49 -10.32 -0.44
N GLN A 121 -10.45 -9.87 -1.14
CA GLN A 121 -9.10 -10.44 -1.00
C GLN A 121 -8.52 -10.27 0.40
N ALA A 122 -8.75 -9.12 1.04
CA ALA A 122 -8.27 -8.91 2.40
C ALA A 122 -8.96 -9.85 3.41
N GLU A 123 -10.27 -10.08 3.24
CA GLU A 123 -11.00 -11.05 4.05
C GLU A 123 -10.51 -12.48 3.80
N GLU A 124 -10.39 -12.89 2.54
CA GLU A 124 -9.95 -14.24 2.16
C GLU A 124 -8.54 -14.57 2.68
N LEU A 125 -7.63 -13.58 2.67
CA LEU A 125 -6.23 -13.75 3.07
C LEU A 125 -5.95 -13.38 4.54
N GLY A 126 -6.97 -12.98 5.31
CA GLY A 126 -6.81 -12.56 6.70
C GLY A 126 -5.99 -11.26 6.87
N ILE A 127 -5.98 -10.39 5.87
CA ILE A 127 -5.25 -9.12 5.87
C ILE A 127 -5.98 -8.11 6.75
N ALA A 128 -5.22 -7.43 7.63
CA ALA A 128 -5.78 -6.40 8.48
C ALA A 128 -6.32 -5.23 7.65
N ARG A 129 -7.55 -4.79 7.95
CA ARG A 129 -8.20 -3.65 7.29
C ARG A 129 -8.41 -2.49 8.25
N ILE A 130 -8.00 -1.29 7.82
CA ILE A 130 -8.30 -0.03 8.50
C ILE A 130 -9.36 0.71 7.69
N ASP A 131 -10.55 0.89 8.26
CA ASP A 131 -11.54 1.82 7.72
C ASP A 131 -11.13 3.26 8.04
N THR A 132 -10.82 4.01 6.98
CA THR A 132 -10.36 5.39 7.05
C THR A 132 -11.50 6.40 6.88
N SER A 133 -12.76 5.96 6.80
CA SER A 133 -13.91 6.81 6.47
C SER A 133 -14.06 8.02 7.39
N SER A 134 -13.85 7.82 8.69
CA SER A 134 -13.99 8.84 9.73
C SER A 134 -12.67 9.15 10.46
N LEU A 135 -11.54 8.66 9.97
CA LEU A 135 -10.25 8.82 10.62
C LEU A 135 -9.45 9.98 10.02
N SER A 136 -8.78 10.75 10.88
CA SER A 136 -7.74 11.67 10.47
C SER A 136 -6.50 10.92 9.99
N VAL A 137 -5.61 11.60 9.28
CA VAL A 137 -4.37 11.00 8.80
C VAL A 137 -3.48 10.52 9.96
N GLU A 138 -3.47 11.24 11.08
CA GLU A 138 -2.76 10.90 12.31
C GLU A 138 -3.33 9.64 12.95
N GLN A 139 -4.66 9.51 12.99
CA GLN A 139 -5.31 8.31 13.53
C GLN A 139 -5.04 7.08 12.67
N VAL A 140 -5.01 7.23 11.35
CA VAL A 140 -4.62 6.13 10.44
C VAL A 140 -3.14 5.75 10.66
N ALA A 141 -2.24 6.74 10.76
CA ALA A 141 -0.82 6.50 11.04
C ALA A 141 -0.63 5.72 12.35
N ALA A 142 -1.27 6.16 13.44
CA ALA A 142 -1.21 5.48 14.74
C ALA A 142 -1.76 4.04 14.69
N LYS A 143 -2.83 3.79 13.90
CA LYS A 143 -3.35 2.43 13.70
C LYS A 143 -2.37 1.54 12.94
N VAL A 144 -1.71 2.06 11.91
CA VAL A 144 -0.68 1.31 11.17
C VAL A 144 0.47 0.96 12.12
N GLU A 145 1.00 1.93 12.85
CA GLU A 145 2.06 1.74 13.86
C GLU A 145 1.67 0.68 14.90
N SER A 146 0.43 0.74 15.40
CA SER A 146 -0.10 -0.27 16.34
C SER A 146 -0.18 -1.67 15.75
N ILE A 147 -0.52 -1.83 14.46
CA ILE A 147 -0.62 -3.15 13.81
C ILE A 147 0.77 -3.78 13.65
N VAL A 148 1.77 -2.97 13.31
CA VAL A 148 3.15 -3.45 13.06
C VAL A 148 4.02 -3.45 14.32
N GLY A 149 3.43 -3.24 15.50
CA GLY A 149 4.14 -3.31 16.78
C GLY A 149 5.09 -2.15 17.05
N VAL A 150 4.93 -1.01 16.38
CA VAL A 150 5.69 0.22 16.67
C VAL A 150 4.90 1.05 17.69
N GLY A 151 5.31 0.98 18.95
CA GLY A 151 4.82 1.86 20.00
C GLY A 151 5.49 3.24 19.94
N SER A 152 4.75 4.30 20.26
CA SER A 152 5.31 5.62 20.48
C SER A 152 6.44 5.52 21.51
N ALA A 153 7.59 6.14 21.25
CA ALA A 153 8.70 6.27 22.20
C ALA A 153 8.36 7.09 23.47
N ALA A 154 7.07 7.25 23.79
CA ALA A 154 6.56 8.01 24.93
C ALA A 154 6.46 7.20 26.24
N ASP A 155 6.64 5.87 26.22
CA ASP A 155 6.53 5.03 27.44
C ASP A 155 7.90 4.65 28.06
N ALA A 156 8.95 5.42 27.77
CA ALA A 156 10.26 5.26 28.38
C ALA A 156 10.67 6.52 29.17
N VAL A 157 9.96 6.82 30.25
CA VAL A 157 10.42 7.71 31.35
C VAL A 157 9.98 7.13 32.69
#